data_AF-A0A532TKT0-F1
#
_entry.id   AF-A0A532TKT0-F1
#
_cell.length_a   1.000
_cell.length_b   1.000
_cell.length_c   1.000
_cell.angle_alpha   90.00
_cell.angle_beta   90.00
_cell.angle_gamma   90.00
#
_symmetry.space_group_name_H-M   'P 1'
#
loop_
_entity.id
_entity.type
_entity.pdbx_description
1 polymer ?
#
loop_
_entity_poly.entity_id
_entity_poly.type
_entity_poly.pdbx_seq_one_letter_code
_entity_poly.pdbx_strand_id
1 'polypeptide(L)'
;MGFPIFVLDILDVLSRANMALTLLLLGIFLNFKFEKSQWKNAFIVLIIRYSFGLVIGLILFFSLPFDQLYRGILAIALILPIGLAIIPFTVEFEYNERFAGMVANLTIIISFVLLWVVIILLGFG
;
A
#
# COMPACT_ATOMS: atom_id res chain seq x y z
N MET A 1 25.16 9.14 -17.02
CA MET A 1 24.29 9.28 -18.22
C MET A 1 23.03 10.01 -17.77
N GLY A 2 22.83 11.25 -18.23
CA GLY A 2 21.62 12.02 -17.96
C GLY A 2 20.58 11.80 -19.04
N PHE A 3 19.30 11.77 -18.67
CA PHE A 3 18.21 11.78 -19.64
C PHE A 3 18.19 13.11 -20.41
N PRO A 4 17.68 13.15 -21.65
CA PRO A 4 17.53 14.39 -22.41
C PRO A 4 16.67 15.42 -21.64
N ILE A 5 17.00 16.71 -21.73
CA ILE A 5 16.33 17.79 -20.98
C ILE A 5 14.81 17.78 -21.20
N PHE A 6 14.36 17.56 -22.44
CA PHE A 6 12.94 17.43 -22.76
C PHE A 6 12.23 16.30 -21.99
N VAL A 7 12.92 15.17 -21.75
CA VAL A 7 12.38 14.07 -20.94
C VAL A 7 12.26 14.49 -19.48
N LEU A 8 13.25 15.22 -18.95
CA LEU A 8 13.21 15.74 -17.58
C LEU A 8 12.05 16.72 -17.39
N ASP A 9 11.82 17.63 -18.34
CA ASP A 9 10.72 18.61 -18.26
C ASP A 9 9.34 17.93 -18.24
N ILE A 10 9.15 16.90 -19.06
CA ILE A 10 7.92 16.09 -19.05
C ILE A 10 7.77 15.36 -17.72
N LEU A 11 8.82 14.68 -17.25
CA LEU A 11 8.79 13.95 -15.99
C LEU A 11 8.48 14.87 -14.80
N ASP A 12 8.96 16.10 -14.83
CA ASP A 12 8.74 17.08 -13.76
C ASP A 12 7.28 17.57 -13.73
N VAL A 13 6.66 17.79 -14.89
CA VAL A 13 5.21 18.05 -15.00
C VAL A 13 4.39 16.87 -14.49
N LEU A 14 4.73 15.65 -14.91
CA LEU A 14 4.03 14.43 -14.49
C LEU A 14 4.19 14.16 -12.99
N SER A 15 5.38 14.39 -12.44
CA SER A 15 5.68 14.23 -11.01
C SER A 15 4.79 15.14 -10.15
N ARG A 16 4.65 16.42 -10.54
CA ARG A 16 3.73 17.37 -9.88
C ARG A 16 2.27 16.93 -9.96
N ALA A 17 1.85 16.40 -11.11
CA ALA A 17 0.48 15.93 -11.31
C ALA A 17 0.18 14.60 -10.57
N ASN A 18 1.19 13.78 -10.31
CA ASN A 18 1.03 12.44 -9.73
C ASN A 18 0.36 12.47 -8.36
N MET A 19 0.67 13.46 -7.52
CA MET A 19 0.03 13.59 -6.21
C MET A 19 -1.49 13.81 -6.35
N ALA A 20 -1.91 14.75 -7.19
CA ALA A 20 -3.33 15.05 -7.41
C ALA A 20 -4.07 13.86 -8.04
N LEU A 21 -3.48 13.21 -9.04
CA LEU A 21 -4.05 12.02 -9.68
C LEU A 21 -4.18 10.85 -8.69
N THR A 22 -3.16 10.63 -7.84
CA THR A 22 -3.18 9.57 -6.82
C THR A 22 -4.30 9.82 -5.81
N LEU A 23 -4.48 11.07 -5.35
CA LEU A 23 -5.56 11.43 -4.43
C LEU A 23 -6.94 11.31 -5.07
N LEU A 24 -7.08 11.68 -6.36
CA LEU A 24 -8.33 11.50 -7.11
C LEU A 24 -8.68 10.01 -7.25
N LEU A 25 -7.71 9.19 -7.67
CA LEU A 25 -7.88 7.74 -7.78
C LEU A 25 -8.24 7.13 -6.43
N LEU A 26 -7.57 7.54 -5.34
CA LEU A 26 -7.93 7.13 -3.99
C LEU A 26 -9.40 7.41 -3.70
N GLY A 27 -9.88 8.63 -4.00
CA GLY A 27 -11.28 9.02 -3.81
C GLY A 27 -12.26 8.19 -4.65
N ILE A 28 -11.91 7.88 -5.90
CA ILE A 28 -12.72 7.02 -6.79
C ILE A 28 -12.77 5.58 -6.24
N PHE A 29 -11.64 5.06 -5.75
CA PHE A 29 -11.53 3.69 -5.26
C PHE A 29 -12.15 3.50 -3.87
N LEU A 30 -12.15 4.54 -3.02
CA LEU A 30 -12.82 4.56 -1.73
C LEU A 30 -14.35 4.53 -1.89
N ASN A 31 -14.86 3.38 -2.31
CA ASN A 31 -16.28 3.07 -2.36
C ASN A 31 -16.62 2.19 -1.16
N PHE A 32 -17.16 2.82 -0.11
CA PHE A 32 -17.49 2.18 1.16
C PHE A 32 -18.78 1.35 1.10
N LYS A 33 -18.83 0.33 0.22
CA LYS A 33 -19.88 -0.68 0.23
C LYS A 33 -19.47 -1.85 1.11
N PHE A 34 -19.55 -1.63 2.41
CA PHE A 34 -19.20 -2.64 3.40
C PHE A 34 -20.32 -3.67 3.58
N GLU A 35 -20.13 -4.87 3.04
CA GLU A 35 -21.07 -5.97 3.23
C GLU A 35 -20.84 -6.61 4.62
N LYS A 36 -21.74 -6.35 5.58
CA LYS A 36 -21.63 -6.82 6.98
C LYS A 36 -21.39 -8.33 7.11
N SER A 37 -21.87 -9.12 6.15
CA SER A 37 -21.69 -10.58 6.09
C SER A 37 -20.21 -10.99 5.99
N GLN A 38 -19.37 -10.19 5.35
CA GLN A 38 -18.00 -10.58 5.00
C GLN A 38 -16.92 -10.02 5.94
N TRP A 39 -17.31 -9.26 6.96
CA TRP A 39 -16.37 -8.61 7.90
C TRP A 39 -15.45 -9.59 8.61
N LYS A 40 -15.94 -10.77 8.98
CA LYS A 40 -15.10 -11.80 9.63
C LYS A 40 -13.96 -12.26 8.72
N ASN A 41 -14.27 -12.56 7.47
CA ASN A 41 -13.27 -13.01 6.49
C ASN A 41 -12.27 -11.90 6.17
N ALA A 42 -12.77 -10.67 5.99
CA ALA A 42 -11.89 -9.52 5.76
C ALA A 42 -10.93 -9.32 6.93
N PHE A 43 -11.41 -9.39 8.16
CA PHE A 43 -10.59 -9.26 9.36
C PHE A 43 -9.48 -10.32 9.45
N ILE A 44 -9.79 -11.59 9.14
CA ILE A 44 -8.80 -12.67 9.10
C ILE A 44 -7.72 -12.36 8.05
N VAL A 45 -8.11 -11.95 6.84
CA VAL A 45 -7.16 -11.60 5.77
C VAL A 45 -6.26 -10.44 6.20
N LEU A 46 -6.82 -9.41 6.83
CA LEU A 46 -6.07 -8.24 7.29
C LEU A 46 -5.08 -8.61 8.40
N ILE A 47 -5.51 -9.38 9.41
CA ILE A 47 -4.62 -9.85 10.48
C ILE A 47 -3.45 -10.63 9.90
N ILE A 48 -3.72 -11.60 9.02
CA ILE A 48 -2.65 -12.42 8.44
C ILE A 48 -1.69 -11.53 7.67
N ARG A 49 -2.21 -10.67 6.79
CA ARG A 49 -1.41 -9.76 5.97
C ARG A 49 -0.48 -8.89 6.82
N TYR A 50 -1.04 -8.16 7.78
CA TYR A 50 -0.29 -7.18 8.55
C TYR A 50 0.63 -7.82 9.57
N SER A 51 0.22 -8.93 10.19
CA SER A 51 1.09 -9.65 11.12
C SER A 51 2.30 -10.22 10.38
N PHE A 52 2.10 -10.85 9.22
CA PHE A 52 3.23 -11.32 8.39
C PHE A 52 4.11 -10.17 7.91
N GLY A 53 3.51 -9.11 7.38
CA GLY A 53 4.26 -7.95 6.89
C GLY A 53 5.11 -7.28 7.97
N LEU A 54 4.56 -7.09 9.18
CA LEU A 54 5.27 -6.53 10.32
C LEU A 54 6.38 -7.46 10.81
N VAL A 55 6.09 -8.74 11.01
CA VAL A 55 7.08 -9.71 11.51
C VAL A 55 8.24 -9.83 10.54
N ILE A 56 7.97 -10.05 9.25
CA ILE A 56 9.02 -10.16 8.23
C ILE A 56 9.75 -8.82 8.08
N GLY A 57 9.03 -7.69 8.08
CA GLY A 57 9.63 -6.37 7.95
C GLY A 57 10.60 -6.05 9.07
N LEU A 58 10.24 -6.36 10.32
CA LEU A 58 11.13 -6.19 11.47
C LEU A 58 12.33 -7.14 11.41
N ILE A 59 12.12 -8.41 11.05
CA ILE A 59 13.22 -9.37 10.89
C ILE A 59 14.23 -8.85 9.86
N LEU A 60 13.75 -8.39 8.70
CA LEU A 60 14.62 -7.84 7.66
C LEU A 60 15.30 -6.55 8.13
N PHE A 61 14.59 -5.68 8.85
CA PHE A 61 15.15 -4.44 9.38
C PHE A 61 16.34 -4.68 10.32
N PHE A 62 16.27 -5.69 11.19
CA PHE A 62 17.34 -5.99 12.13
C PHE A 62 18.43 -6.91 11.55
N SER A 63 18.10 -7.74 10.56
CA SER A 63 19.04 -8.74 10.03
C SER A 63 19.90 -8.24 8.85
N LEU A 64 19.40 -7.29 8.06
CA LEU A 64 20.11 -6.83 6.86
C LEU A 64 21.24 -5.84 7.20
N PRO A 65 22.44 -5.99 6.63
CA PRO A 65 23.58 -5.08 6.83
C PRO A 65 23.55 -3.89 5.85
N PHE A 66 22.42 -3.19 5.76
CA PHE A 66 22.27 -1.97 4.94
C PHE A 66 22.09 -0.73 5.81
N ASP A 67 22.25 0.45 5.22
CA ASP A 67 21.95 1.70 5.93
C ASP A 67 20.51 1.70 6.43
N GLN A 68 20.29 2.42 7.53
CA GLN A 68 19.00 2.52 8.18
C GLN A 68 17.91 2.82 7.15
N LEU A 69 18.11 3.83 6.28
CA LEU A 69 17.16 4.26 5.24
C LEU A 69 16.63 3.10 4.38
N TYR A 70 17.52 2.28 3.83
CA TYR A 70 17.11 1.17 2.97
C TYR A 70 16.32 0.12 3.74
N ARG A 71 16.72 -0.17 4.99
CA ARG A 71 16.01 -1.10 5.86
C ARG A 71 14.62 -0.59 6.22
N GLY A 72 14.48 0.71 6.47
CA GLY A 72 13.21 1.37 6.73
C GLY A 72 12.25 1.31 5.53
N ILE A 73 12.76 1.58 4.33
CA ILE A 73 11.99 1.45 3.08
C ILE A 73 11.48 0.02 2.90
N LEU A 74 12.31 -1.00 3.16
CA LEU A 74 11.92 -2.41 3.07
C LEU A 74 10.84 -2.78 4.10
N ALA A 75 10.97 -2.32 5.35
CA ALA A 75 9.98 -2.56 6.38
C ALA A 75 8.63 -1.93 6.02
N ILE A 76 8.65 -0.68 5.52
CA ILE A 76 7.49 0.04 5.01
C ILE A 76 6.85 -0.71 3.83
N ALA A 77 7.66 -1.18 2.88
CA ALA A 77 7.22 -1.87 1.67
C ALA A 77 6.31 -3.07 1.97
N LEU A 78 6.60 -3.79 3.05
CA LEU A 78 5.85 -4.98 3.48
C LEU A 78 4.51 -4.66 4.16
N ILE A 79 4.26 -3.40 4.49
CA ILE A 79 3.08 -2.94 5.22
C ILE A 79 2.19 -2.06 4.32
N LEU A 80 2.59 -1.83 3.06
CA LEU A 80 1.78 -1.12 2.07
C LEU A 80 0.40 -1.77 1.85
N PRO A 81 -0.58 -0.99 1.37
CA PRO A 81 -1.90 -1.52 1.04
C PRO A 81 -1.83 -2.57 -0.07
N ILE A 82 -2.91 -3.34 -0.23
CA ILE A 82 -3.01 -4.30 -1.34
C ILE A 82 -3.01 -3.53 -2.67
N GLY A 83 -2.32 -4.08 -3.66
CA GLY A 83 -2.31 -3.54 -5.01
C GLY A 83 -3.71 -3.53 -5.62
N LEU A 84 -4.11 -2.39 -6.18
CA LEU A 84 -5.45 -2.16 -6.74
C LEU A 84 -5.79 -3.06 -7.93
N ALA A 85 -4.78 -3.67 -8.56
CA ALA A 85 -4.94 -4.67 -9.62
C ALA A 85 -5.78 -5.88 -9.16
N ILE A 86 -5.92 -6.13 -7.85
CA ILE A 86 -6.77 -7.21 -7.35
C ILE A 86 -8.23 -7.05 -7.78
N ILE A 87 -8.74 -5.82 -7.95
CA ILE A 87 -10.13 -5.57 -8.35
C ILE A 87 -10.39 -6.09 -9.78
N PRO A 88 -9.69 -5.63 -10.84
CA PRO A 88 -9.90 -6.14 -12.19
C PRO A 88 -9.59 -7.64 -12.32
N PHE A 89 -8.59 -8.18 -11.61
CA PHE A 89 -8.35 -9.63 -11.62
C PHE A 89 -9.50 -10.40 -10.96
N THR A 90 -10.11 -9.87 -9.91
CA THR A 90 -11.27 -10.51 -9.27
C THR A 90 -12.47 -10.53 -10.22
N VAL A 91 -12.66 -9.49 -11.04
CA VAL A 91 -13.67 -9.47 -12.11
C VAL A 91 -13.37 -10.51 -13.18
N GLU A 92 -12.13 -10.52 -13.70
CA GLU A 92 -11.70 -11.42 -14.78
C GLU A 92 -11.83 -12.90 -14.39
N PHE A 93 -11.52 -13.25 -13.14
CA PHE A 93 -11.59 -14.62 -12.64
C PHE A 93 -12.94 -14.96 -11.98
N GLU A 94 -13.97 -14.13 -12.16
CA GLU A 94 -15.33 -14.34 -11.62
C GLU A 94 -15.37 -14.55 -10.09
N TYR A 95 -14.46 -13.90 -9.37
CA TYR A 95 -14.39 -13.91 -7.91
C TYR A 95 -15.26 -12.82 -7.28
N ASN A 96 -15.32 -12.79 -5.94
CA ASN A 96 -16.13 -11.81 -5.23
C ASN A 96 -15.52 -10.40 -5.26
N GLU A 97 -15.95 -9.61 -6.25
CA GLU A 97 -15.55 -8.22 -6.48
C GLU A 97 -15.74 -7.32 -5.26
N ARG A 98 -16.88 -7.50 -4.57
CA ARG A 98 -17.23 -6.69 -3.39
C ARG A 98 -16.28 -6.97 -2.23
N PHE A 99 -15.93 -8.24 -2.03
CA PHE A 99 -14.95 -8.63 -1.01
C PHE A 99 -13.57 -8.05 -1.32
N ALA A 100 -13.10 -8.18 -2.57
CA ALA A 100 -11.82 -7.64 -2.99
C ALA A 100 -11.75 -6.12 -2.82
N GLY A 101 -12.80 -5.41 -3.24
CA GLY A 101 -12.92 -3.96 -3.05
C GLY A 101 -12.94 -3.55 -1.58
N MET A 102 -13.71 -4.26 -0.74
CA MET A 102 -13.75 -4.02 0.70
C MET A 102 -12.37 -4.20 1.35
N VAL A 103 -11.69 -5.31 1.07
CA VAL A 103 -10.37 -5.60 1.63
C VAL A 103 -9.33 -4.59 1.13
N ALA A 104 -9.34 -4.23 -0.15
CA ALA A 104 -8.45 -3.20 -0.70
C ALA A 104 -8.63 -1.86 0.01
N ASN A 105 -9.87 -1.39 0.15
CA ASN A 105 -10.18 -0.12 0.82
C ASN A 105 -9.81 -0.13 2.32
N LEU A 106 -10.06 -1.23 3.02
CA LEU A 106 -9.62 -1.37 4.41
C LEU A 106 -8.10 -1.33 4.52
N THR A 107 -7.38 -1.98 3.60
CA THR A 107 -5.91 -1.93 3.65
C THR A 107 -5.35 -0.54 3.38
N ILE A 108 -5.97 0.27 2.54
CA ILE A 108 -5.55 1.67 2.34
C ILE A 108 -5.57 2.43 3.66
N ILE A 109 -6.68 2.35 4.39
CA ILE A 109 -6.83 3.07 5.66
C ILE A 109 -5.87 2.52 6.71
N ILE A 110 -5.81 1.20 6.87
CA ILE A 110 -4.99 0.56 7.90
C ILE A 110 -3.50 0.77 7.62
N SER A 111 -3.06 0.59 6.37
CA SER A 111 -1.67 0.83 5.98
C SER A 111 -1.28 2.29 6.19
N PHE A 112 -2.14 3.25 5.86
CA PHE A 112 -1.84 4.66 6.10
C PHE A 112 -1.50 4.94 7.58
N VAL A 113 -2.30 4.40 8.50
CA VAL A 113 -2.06 4.53 9.94
C VAL A 113 -0.80 3.76 10.37
N LEU A 114 -0.63 2.52 9.91
CA LEU A 114 0.53 1.69 10.28
C LEU A 114 1.85 2.28 9.78
N LEU A 115 1.88 2.91 8.62
CA LEU A 115 3.08 3.56 8.08
C LEU A 115 3.60 4.62 9.04
N TRP A 116 2.73 5.48 9.56
CA TRP A 116 3.10 6.47 10.58
C TRP A 116 3.66 5.82 11.84
N VAL A 117 3.01 4.76 12.33
CA VAL A 117 3.47 4.03 13.52
C VAL A 117 4.88 3.46 13.29
N VAL A 118 5.12 2.83 12.15
CA VAL A 118 6.40 2.21 11.80
C VAL A 118 7.50 3.26 11.63
N ILE A 119 7.21 4.37 10.96
CA ILE A 119 8.16 5.49 10.79
C ILE A 119 8.59 6.03 12.15
N ILE A 120 7.64 6.29 13.05
CA ILE A 120 7.93 6.80 14.39
C ILE A 120 8.72 5.77 15.21
N LEU A 121 8.30 4.50 15.18
CA LEU A 121 8.92 3.42 15.94
C LEU A 121 10.37 3.15 15.49
N LEU A 122 10.65 3.23 14.18
CA LEU A 122 11.97 3.02 13.61
C LEU A 122 12.85 4.29 13.60
N GLY A 123 12.35 5.43 14.11
CA GLY A 123 13.09 6.68 14.21
C GLY A 123 13.32 7.38 12.86
N PHE A 124 12.37 7.26 11.94
CA PHE A 124 12.43 7.82 10.57
C PHE A 124 11.78 9.21 10.39
N GLY A 125 11.56 9.95 11.48
CA GLY A 125 10.88 11.25 11.46
C GLY A 125 11.75 12.38 11.99
#